data_AF-A0AAV5P225-F1
#
_entry.id   AF-A0AAV5P225-F1
#
_cell.length_a   1.000
_cell.length_b   1.000
_cell.length_c   1.000
_cell.angle_alpha   90.00
_cell.angle_beta   90.00
_cell.angle_gamma   90.00
#
_symmetry.space_group_name_H-M   'P 1'
#
loop_
_entity.id
_entity.type
_entity.pdbx_description
1 polymer ?
#
loop_
_entity_poly.entity_id
_entity_poly.type
_entity_poly.pdbx_seq_one_letter_code
_entity_poly.pdbx_strand_id
1 'polypeptide(L)'
;MKILIEQETALHQPSVRNNREEVTRLLHPDFVEVGKTGITYHFDDALEEMNDDSEPVIHSQDFLCVTLKPSVQLLLYKTALQDQQGGYFDYAKRSSVWTFSGESWQLIYHQGTLCPEFEIKD
;
A
#
# COMPACT_ATOMS: atom_id res chain seq x y z
N MET A 1 -7.68 -8.11 10.68
CA MET A 1 -7.86 -6.74 10.18
C MET A 1 -6.73 -5.82 10.61
N LYS A 2 -6.50 -5.59 11.92
CA LYS A 2 -5.44 -4.70 12.42
C LYS A 2 -4.07 -4.98 11.77
N ILE A 3 -3.67 -6.24 11.71
CA ILE A 3 -2.41 -6.67 11.08
C ILE A 3 -2.30 -6.26 9.60
N LEU A 4 -3.38 -6.31 8.82
CA LEU A 4 -3.34 -5.92 7.42
C LEU A 4 -3.19 -4.42 7.25
N ILE A 5 -3.84 -3.64 8.12
CA ILE A 5 -3.67 -2.18 8.14
C ILE A 5 -2.23 -1.84 8.54
N GLU A 6 -1.69 -2.47 9.59
CA GLU A 6 -0.31 -2.28 10.04
C GLU A 6 0.71 -2.62 8.92
N GLN A 7 0.50 -3.72 8.20
CA GLN A 7 1.37 -4.14 7.11
C GLN A 7 1.24 -3.26 5.85
N GLU A 8 0.02 -2.85 5.50
CA GLU A 8 -0.22 -1.90 4.42
C GLU A 8 0.44 -0.55 4.70
N THR A 9 0.29 -0.04 5.92
CA THR A 9 0.92 1.22 6.33
C THR A 9 2.43 1.10 6.47
N ALA A 10 2.96 -0.09 6.81
CA ALA A 10 4.39 -0.34 6.75
C ALA A 10 4.92 -0.18 5.31
N LEU A 11 4.21 -0.66 4.30
CA LEU A 11 4.58 -0.49 2.89
C LEU A 11 4.55 0.98 2.41
N HIS A 12 3.94 1.90 3.17
CA HIS A 12 4.04 3.34 2.88
C HIS A 12 5.39 3.93 3.26
N GLN A 13 6.19 3.25 4.09
CA GLN A 13 7.44 3.79 4.61
C GLN A 13 8.60 3.49 3.64
N PRO A 14 9.40 4.49 3.22
CA PRO A 14 10.57 4.27 2.39
C PRO A 14 11.56 3.27 3.01
N SER A 15 11.73 3.29 4.33
CA SER A 15 12.59 2.35 5.05
C SER A 15 12.18 0.88 4.91
N VAL A 16 10.89 0.61 4.70
CA VAL A 16 10.36 -0.73 4.42
C VAL A 16 10.54 -1.07 2.95
N ARG A 17 10.18 -0.15 2.04
CA ARG A 17 10.32 -0.36 0.58
C ARG A 17 11.78 -0.53 0.14
N ASN A 18 12.72 0.11 0.83
CA ASN A 18 14.16 -0.04 0.60
C ASN A 18 14.79 -1.26 1.30
N ASN A 19 14.03 -2.00 2.11
CA ASN A 19 14.51 -3.20 2.77
C ASN A 19 14.01 -4.44 2.05
N ARG A 20 14.92 -5.06 1.30
CA ARG A 20 14.65 -6.28 0.52
C ARG A 20 14.02 -7.42 1.34
N GLU A 21 14.43 -7.60 2.58
CA GLU A 21 13.87 -8.66 3.45
C GLU A 21 12.42 -8.35 3.80
N GLU A 22 12.12 -7.09 4.13
CA GLU A 22 10.76 -6.66 4.46
C GLU A 22 9.83 -6.67 3.23
N VAL A 23 10.32 -6.22 2.07
CA VAL A 23 9.57 -6.33 0.80
C VAL A 23 9.25 -7.78 0.49
N THR A 24 10.23 -8.69 0.61
CA THR A 24 10.01 -10.13 0.39
C THR A 24 9.04 -10.72 1.41
N ARG A 25 9.07 -10.25 2.66
CA ARG A 25 8.16 -10.69 3.72
C ARG A 25 6.72 -10.22 3.49
N LEU A 26 6.52 -9.04 2.91
CA LEU A 26 5.23 -8.38 2.76
C LEU A 26 4.57 -8.59 1.39
N LEU A 27 5.35 -8.71 0.32
CA LEU A 27 4.82 -8.90 -1.03
C LEU A 27 4.84 -10.38 -1.41
N HIS A 28 3.78 -10.82 -2.06
CA HIS A 28 3.70 -12.16 -2.62
C HIS A 28 4.63 -12.25 -3.86
N PRO A 29 5.25 -13.41 -4.17
CA PRO A 29 6.09 -13.53 -5.37
C PRO A 29 5.35 -13.21 -6.68
N ASP A 30 4.05 -13.48 -6.74
CA ASP A 30 3.17 -13.12 -7.86
C ASP A 30 2.54 -11.72 -7.71
N PHE A 31 3.19 -10.80 -6.97
CA PHE A 31 2.66 -9.46 -6.74
C PHE A 31 2.51 -8.66 -8.03
N VAL A 32 1.39 -7.94 -8.12
CA VAL A 32 1.09 -6.99 -9.19
C VAL A 32 0.55 -5.70 -8.59
N GLU A 33 1.12 -4.57 -8.96
CA GLU A 33 0.59 -3.25 -8.67
C GLU A 33 0.16 -2.54 -9.96
N VAL A 34 -1.01 -1.90 -9.93
CA VAL A 34 -1.38 -0.86 -10.89
C VAL A 34 -1.30 0.50 -10.19
N GLY A 35 -0.25 1.25 -10.48
CA GLY A 35 -0.06 2.58 -9.92
C GLY A 35 -1.18 3.52 -10.34
N LYS A 36 -1.31 4.67 -9.66
CA LYS A 36 -2.31 5.71 -9.98
C LYS A 36 -2.25 6.24 -11.42
N THR A 37 -1.11 6.06 -12.09
CA THR A 37 -0.84 6.41 -13.49
C THR A 37 -1.33 5.36 -14.48
N GLY A 38 -1.72 4.17 -14.01
CA GLY A 38 -2.07 3.00 -14.82
C GLY A 38 -0.87 2.14 -15.23
N ILE A 39 0.36 2.50 -14.84
CA ILE A 39 1.54 1.67 -15.05
C ILE A 39 1.47 0.45 -14.14
N THR A 40 1.83 -0.71 -14.69
CA THR A 40 1.87 -1.99 -13.95
C THR A 40 3.29 -2.26 -13.48
N TYR A 41 3.41 -2.66 -12.22
CA TYR A 41 4.65 -3.08 -11.57
C TYR A 41 4.49 -4.48 -10.99
N HIS A 42 5.58 -5.21 -10.90
CA HIS A 42 5.66 -6.57 -10.39
C HIS A 42 6.58 -6.64 -9.17
N PHE A 43 6.66 -7.83 -8.58
CA PHE A 43 7.52 -8.10 -7.44
C PHE A 43 8.98 -7.69 -7.66
N ASP A 44 9.55 -8.01 -8.83
CA ASP A 44 10.94 -7.67 -9.14
C ASP A 44 11.14 -6.15 -9.29
N ASP A 45 10.17 -5.42 -9.83
CA ASP A 45 10.21 -3.95 -9.90
C ASP A 45 10.25 -3.34 -8.48
N ALA A 46 9.42 -3.85 -7.57
CA ALA A 46 9.38 -3.41 -6.17
C ALA A 46 10.69 -3.72 -5.41
N LEU A 47 11.45 -4.72 -5.85
CA LEU A 47 12.74 -5.08 -5.26
C LEU A 47 13.91 -4.25 -5.78
N GLU A 48 13.78 -3.69 -6.98
CA GLU A 48 14.77 -2.83 -7.63
C GLU A 48 14.51 -1.35 -7.36
N GLU A 49 13.29 -0.99 -6.96
CA GLU A 49 12.91 0.38 -6.64
C GLU A 49 13.72 0.90 -5.43
N MET A 50 14.51 1.95 -5.68
CA MET A 50 15.18 2.71 -4.63
C MET A 50 14.41 4.00 -4.37
N ASN A 51 13.87 4.11 -3.17
CA ASN A 51 13.11 5.26 -2.73
C ASN A 51 14.00 6.22 -1.93
N ASP A 52 13.79 7.51 -2.08
CA ASP A 52 14.48 8.53 -1.29
C ASP A 52 13.68 8.83 -0.01
N ASP A 53 14.37 9.13 1.08
CA ASP A 53 13.78 9.59 2.34
C ASP A 53 13.12 10.99 2.18
N SER A 54 13.37 11.67 1.05
CA SER A 54 12.72 12.94 0.69
C SER A 54 11.28 12.80 0.16
N GLU A 55 10.78 11.56 0.01
CA GLU A 55 9.41 11.35 -0.43
C GLU A 55 8.35 11.91 0.55
N PRO A 56 7.22 12.42 0.04
CA PRO A 56 6.13 12.90 0.88
C PRO A 56 5.59 11.81 1.80
N VAL A 57 5.16 12.19 3.00
CA VAL A 57 4.52 11.26 3.93
C VAL A 57 3.16 10.85 3.36
N ILE A 58 2.86 9.56 3.37
CA ILE A 58 1.56 9.05 2.96
C ILE A 58 0.64 9.02 4.17
N HIS A 59 -0.40 9.85 4.15
CA HIS A 59 -1.53 9.71 5.06
C HIS A 59 -2.52 8.68 4.53
N SER A 60 -3.04 7.82 5.41
CA SER A 60 -4.01 6.80 5.04
C SER A 60 -5.15 6.70 6.05
N GLN A 61 -6.38 6.56 5.56
CA GLN A 61 -7.59 6.57 6.39
C GLN A 61 -8.73 5.75 5.76
N ASP A 62 -9.84 5.68 6.49
CA ASP A 62 -11.10 5.05 6.04
C ASP A 62 -10.92 3.59 5.61
N PHE A 63 -10.11 2.83 6.35
CA PHE A 63 -9.87 1.42 6.07
C PHE A 63 -11.14 0.58 6.21
N LEU A 64 -11.43 -0.20 5.16
CA LEU A 64 -12.49 -1.20 5.11
C LEU A 64 -11.90 -2.53 4.66
N CYS A 65 -12.00 -3.54 5.52
CA CYS A 65 -11.56 -4.90 5.20
C CYS A 65 -12.76 -5.76 4.81
N VAL A 66 -12.70 -6.35 3.62
CA VAL A 66 -13.70 -7.25 3.06
C VAL A 66 -13.11 -8.67 2.96
N THR A 67 -13.70 -9.61 3.68
CA THR A 67 -13.32 -11.03 3.57
C THR A 67 -13.81 -11.60 2.24
N LEU A 68 -12.89 -11.99 1.36
CA LEU A 68 -13.21 -12.73 0.14
C LEU A 68 -13.21 -14.24 0.39
N LYS A 69 -12.23 -14.71 1.18
CA LYS A 69 -12.09 -16.09 1.69
C LYS A 69 -11.39 -16.04 3.06
N PRO A 70 -11.40 -17.11 3.87
CA PRO A 70 -10.67 -17.12 5.15
C PRO A 70 -9.20 -16.68 5.03
N SER A 71 -8.52 -17.08 3.95
CA SER A 71 -7.13 -16.74 3.65
C SER A 71 -6.96 -15.63 2.61
N VAL A 72 -8.03 -14.91 2.22
CA VAL A 72 -7.95 -13.82 1.23
C VAL A 72 -8.81 -12.63 1.65
N GLN A 73 -8.18 -11.48 1.76
CA GLN A 73 -8.77 -10.26 2.28
C GLN A 73 -8.57 -9.13 1.29
N LEU A 74 -9.63 -8.37 1.01
CA LEU A 74 -9.56 -7.11 0.27
C LEU A 74 -9.55 -5.96 1.26
N LEU A 75 -8.53 -5.12 1.22
CA LEU A 75 -8.42 -3.90 1.99
C LEU A 75 -8.67 -2.70 1.07
N LEU A 76 -9.70 -1.92 1.37
CA LEU A 76 -10.03 -0.67 0.69
C LEU A 76 -9.73 0.49 1.62
N TYR A 77 -9.09 1.54 1.13
CA TYR A 77 -8.78 2.71 1.94
C TYR A 77 -8.51 3.93 1.05
N LYS A 78 -8.22 5.07 1.67
CA LYS A 78 -7.86 6.30 0.95
C LYS A 78 -6.49 6.78 1.38
N THR A 79 -5.79 7.42 0.47
CA THR A 79 -4.50 8.06 0.72
C THR A 79 -4.48 9.50 0.24
N ALA A 80 -3.70 10.33 0.92
CA ALA A 80 -3.24 11.62 0.44
C ALA A 80 -1.74 11.76 0.77
N LEU A 81 -0.99 12.45 -0.06
CA LEU A 81 0.39 12.83 0.25
C LEU A 81 0.39 14.08 1.10
N GLN A 82 1.23 14.10 2.12
CA GLN A 82 1.44 15.25 2.98
C GLN A 82 2.80 15.88 2.66
N ASP A 83 2.80 17.17 2.33
CA ASP A 83 4.02 17.94 2.13
C ASP A 83 4.67 18.35 3.46
N GLN A 84 5.87 18.94 3.37
CA GLN A 84 6.62 19.39 4.54
C GLN A 84 5.96 20.55 5.31
N GLN A 85 4.99 21.24 4.71
CA GLN A 85 4.23 22.34 5.32
C GLN A 85 2.93 21.83 5.97
N GLY A 86 2.64 20.52 5.88
CA GLY A 86 1.45 19.88 6.40
C GLY A 86 0.24 19.92 5.47
N GLY A 87 0.41 20.42 4.24
CA GLY A 87 -0.62 20.43 3.20
C GLY A 87 -0.82 19.04 2.60
N TYR A 88 -2.06 18.72 2.23
CA TYR A 88 -2.42 17.45 1.62
C TYR A 88 -2.70 17.59 0.13
N PHE A 89 -2.21 16.64 -0.66
CA PHE A 89 -2.37 16.61 -2.12
C PHE A 89 -2.41 15.17 -2.64
N ASP A 90 -2.59 15.00 -3.95
CA ASP A 90 -2.47 13.70 -4.64
C ASP A 90 -3.36 12.58 -4.03
N TYR A 91 -4.64 12.91 -3.90
CA TYR A 91 -5.65 12.05 -3.30
C TYR A 91 -5.93 10.82 -4.16
N ALA A 92 -5.95 9.65 -3.53
CA ALA A 92 -6.26 8.39 -4.20
C ALA A 92 -7.14 7.47 -3.33
N LYS A 93 -7.94 6.66 -4.02
CA LYS A 93 -8.56 5.46 -3.45
C LYS A 93 -7.65 4.27 -3.73
N ARG A 94 -7.42 3.45 -2.72
CA ARG A 94 -6.53 2.29 -2.76
C ARG A 94 -7.32 1.00 -2.57
N SER A 95 -6.89 -0.04 -3.27
CA SER A 95 -7.40 -1.39 -3.10
C SER A 95 -6.25 -2.38 -3.08
N SER A 96 -6.20 -3.20 -2.03
CA SER A 96 -5.15 -4.18 -1.80
C SER A 96 -5.74 -5.56 -1.56
N VAL A 97 -5.24 -6.60 -2.22
CA VAL A 97 -5.61 -7.98 -1.94
C VAL A 97 -4.47 -8.66 -1.21
N TRP A 98 -4.77 -9.12 -0.01
CA TRP A 98 -3.85 -9.84 0.85
C TRP A 98 -4.21 -11.33 0.89
N THR A 99 -3.21 -12.20 0.81
CA THR A 99 -3.35 -13.65 0.91
C THR A 99 -2.58 -14.18 2.13
N PHE A 100 -3.12 -15.21 2.79
CA PHE A 100 -2.47 -15.88 3.92
C PHE A 100 -1.98 -17.26 3.48
N SER A 101 -0.67 -17.49 3.60
CA SER A 101 -0.02 -18.75 3.23
C SER A 101 -0.16 -19.86 4.28
N GLY A 102 -0.68 -19.54 5.47
CA GLY A 102 -0.62 -20.40 6.66
C GLY A 102 0.38 -19.89 7.71
N GLU A 103 1.34 -19.06 7.29
CA GLU A 103 2.37 -18.49 8.15
C GLU A 103 2.27 -16.96 8.24
N SER A 104 2.13 -16.29 7.09
CA SER A 104 2.10 -14.84 6.99
C SER A 104 1.08 -14.35 5.96
N TRP A 105 0.67 -13.09 6.14
CA TRP A 105 -0.08 -12.36 5.13
C TRP A 105 0.90 -11.68 4.17
N GLN A 106 0.60 -11.79 2.88
CA GLN A 106 1.36 -11.14 1.81
C GLN A 106 0.40 -10.44 0.83
N LEU A 107 0.81 -9.27 0.36
CA LEU A 107 0.09 -8.49 -0.63
C LEU A 107 0.32 -9.11 -2.01
N ILE A 108 -0.75 -9.56 -2.68
CA ILE A 108 -0.67 -10.14 -4.02
C ILE A 108 -1.12 -9.15 -5.10
N TYR A 109 -1.95 -8.16 -4.74
CA TYR A 109 -2.41 -7.15 -5.69
C TYR A 109 -2.58 -5.80 -5.01
N HIS A 110 -2.13 -4.72 -5.66
CA HIS A 110 -2.39 -3.36 -5.24
C HIS A 110 -2.87 -2.50 -6.41
N GLN A 111 -3.75 -1.54 -6.15
CA GLN A 111 -4.08 -0.52 -7.12
C GLN A 111 -4.38 0.81 -6.46
N GLY A 112 -3.87 1.89 -7.06
CA GLY A 112 -4.26 3.26 -6.77
C GLY A 112 -5.13 3.86 -7.88
N THR A 113 -6.15 4.61 -7.51
CA THR A 113 -6.96 5.41 -8.46
C THR A 113 -7.07 6.83 -7.94
N LEU A 114 -6.63 7.80 -8.75
CA LEU A 114 -6.79 9.22 -8.42
C LEU A 114 -8.26 9.56 -8.16
N CYS A 115 -8.50 10.40 -7.15
CA CYS A 115 -9.84 10.87 -6.83
C CYS A 115 -9.84 12.36 -6.46
N PRO A 116 -11.02 12.99 -6.40
CA PRO A 116 -11.14 14.31 -5.78
C PRO A 116 -10.67 14.30 -4.32
N GLU A 117 -10.34 15.49 -3.84
CA GLU A 117 -10.02 15.76 -2.43
C GLU A 117 -11.12 15.24 -1.49
N PHE A 118 -10.70 14.77 -0.32
CA PHE A 118 -11.57 14.35 0.77
C PHE A 118 -11.07 14.92 2.10
N GLU A 119 -11.97 15.01 3.08
CA GLU A 119 -11.65 15.45 4.43
C GLU A 119 -10.62 14.52 5.09
N ILE A 120 -9.52 15.11 5.55
CA ILE A 120 -8.47 14.42 6.30
C ILE A 120 -8.93 14.24 7.74
N LYS A 121 -8.80 13.02 8.25
CA LYS A 121 -9.09 12.67 9.64
C LYS A 121 -7.78 12.54 10.42
N ASP A 122 -7.79 13.07 11.64
CA ASP A 122 -6.72 12.90 12.63
C ASP A 122 -6.64 11.47 13.17
#